data_AF-A0AB36GA94-F1
#
_entry.id   AF-A0AB36GA94-F1
#
_cell.length_a   1.000
_cell.length_b   1.000
_cell.length_c   1.000
_cell.angle_alpha   90.00
_cell.angle_beta   90.00
_cell.angle_gamma   90.00
#
_symmetry.space_group_name_H-M   'P 1'
#
loop_
_entity.id
_entity.type
_entity.pdbx_description
1 polymer ?
#
loop_
_entity_poly.entity_id
_entity_poly.type
_entity_poly.pdbx_seq_one_letter_code
_entity_poly.pdbx_strand_id
1 'polypeptide(L)'
;RYYDPEIGRFVSQDPIGLRGGMNLYEYAPNPVGWTDPFGLLVTPHYTKGLNGRVERVQATITKDDLGKGTATNPSSRLEAQRMANCKKVHAGHFLAKNLGGSGGVGHVFPQTPGINTGQYRAFEMHIANEIRNHGSGKVDILFNYPNANSKMPNAIFYTYEVGGKRFT
;
A
#
# COMPACT_ATOMS: atom_id res chain seq x y z
N ARG A 1 -0.04 17.11 23.70
CA ARG A 1 -0.11 16.22 24.88
C ARG A 1 1.33 15.97 25.32
N TYR A 2 1.61 16.02 26.62
CA TYR A 2 2.93 15.64 27.15
C TYR A 2 2.90 14.15 27.51
N TYR A 3 3.90 13.40 27.07
CA TYR A 3 4.06 11.98 27.35
C TYR A 3 5.08 11.81 28.48
N ASP A 4 4.73 11.00 29.48
CA ASP A 4 5.63 10.65 30.57
C ASP A 4 6.14 9.22 30.34
N PRO A 5 7.43 9.06 30.01
CA PRO A 5 8.02 7.76 29.73
C PRO A 5 8.16 6.87 30.97
N GLU A 6 8.22 7.42 32.19
CA GLU A 6 8.40 6.61 33.41
C GLU A 6 7.13 5.80 33.75
N ILE A 7 5.96 6.35 33.43
CA ILE A 7 4.65 5.76 33.74
C ILE A 7 3.88 5.28 32.50
N GLY A 8 4.48 5.42 31.31
CA GLY A 8 3.98 4.88 30.04
C GLY A 8 2.65 5.45 29.57
N ARG A 9 2.35 6.73 29.85
CA ARG A 9 1.04 7.35 29.56
C ARG A 9 1.15 8.86 29.31
N PHE A 10 0.09 9.45 28.75
CA PHE A 10 0.01 10.91 28.63
C PHE A 10 -0.36 11.53 29.98
N VAL A 11 0.27 12.65 30.35
CA VAL A 11 -0.09 13.42 31.57
C VAL A 11 -1.32 14.31 31.37
N SER A 12 -1.74 14.51 30.11
CA SER A 12 -2.91 15.30 29.72
C SER A 12 -3.98 14.41 29.08
N GLN A 13 -5.24 14.59 29.49
CA GLN A 13 -6.42 13.89 28.98
C GLN A 13 -6.52 13.96 27.44
N ASP A 14 -7.00 12.88 26.81
CA ASP A 14 -7.27 12.86 25.37
C ASP A 14 -8.39 13.85 24.99
N PRO A 15 -8.15 14.80 24.05
CA PRO A 15 -9.21 15.66 23.53
C PRO A 15 -10.39 14.90 22.89
N ILE A 16 -10.20 13.64 22.47
CA ILE A 16 -11.26 12.80 21.90
C ILE A 16 -12.24 12.27 22.97
N GLY A 17 -11.90 12.40 24.25
CA GLY A 17 -12.72 11.95 25.39
C GLY A 17 -12.96 10.43 25.39
N LEU A 18 -14.09 10.01 25.95
CA LEU A 18 -14.48 8.59 26.09
C LEU A 18 -14.64 7.85 24.75
N ARG A 19 -14.62 8.57 23.62
CA ARG A 19 -14.61 7.95 22.28
C ARG A 19 -13.28 7.29 21.94
N GLY A 20 -12.20 7.59 22.68
CA GLY A 20 -10.86 7.03 22.47
C GLY A 20 -10.58 5.75 23.25
N GLY A 21 -11.53 5.29 24.08
CA GLY A 21 -11.37 4.15 24.99
C GLY A 21 -11.73 4.51 26.43
N MET A 22 -11.80 3.49 27.29
CA MET A 22 -12.11 3.69 28.72
C MET A 22 -10.98 4.38 29.48
N ASN A 23 -9.74 4.30 28.99
CA ASN A 23 -8.59 4.92 29.62
C ASN A 23 -8.18 6.20 28.87
N LEU A 24 -8.59 7.33 29.43
CA LEU A 24 -8.41 8.67 28.84
C LEU A 24 -6.95 9.16 28.81
N TYR A 25 -6.04 8.42 29.45
CA TYR A 25 -4.60 8.71 29.53
C TYR A 25 -3.76 7.67 28.79
N GLU A 26 -4.40 6.64 28.21
CA GLU A 26 -3.74 5.52 27.56
C GLU A 26 -2.87 6.00 26.39
N TYR A 27 -1.62 5.54 26.39
CA TYR A 27 -0.77 5.59 25.22
C TYR A 27 -1.20 4.48 24.25
N ALA A 28 -1.04 4.68 22.94
CA ALA A 28 -1.54 3.74 21.93
C ALA A 28 -1.22 2.28 22.33
N PRO A 29 -2.22 1.38 22.45
CA PRO A 29 -2.06 0.06 23.07
C PRO A 29 -1.01 -0.82 22.37
N ASN A 30 -0.58 -0.41 21.17
CA ASN A 30 0.63 -0.93 20.56
C ASN A 30 1.31 0.17 19.72
N PRO A 31 2.30 0.91 20.25
CA PRO A 31 3.01 1.94 19.51
C PRO A 31 3.99 1.35 18.48
N VAL A 32 4.25 0.04 18.55
CA VAL A 32 5.13 -0.72 17.65
C VAL A 32 4.32 -1.46 16.56
N GLY A 33 3.01 -1.61 16.74
CA GLY A 33 2.14 -2.57 16.03
C GLY A 33 1.83 -2.28 14.57
N TRP A 34 2.47 -1.28 13.98
CA TRP A 34 2.39 -0.97 12.55
C TRP A 34 3.73 -1.25 11.83
N THR A 35 4.72 -1.76 12.55
CA THR A 35 5.91 -2.39 11.97
C THR A 35 5.59 -3.87 11.81
N ASP A 36 5.57 -4.39 10.58
CA ASP A 36 5.49 -5.83 10.29
C ASP A 36 6.73 -6.52 10.88
N PRO A 37 6.65 -7.18 12.06
CA PRO A 37 7.83 -7.66 12.77
C PRO A 37 8.49 -8.85 12.06
N PHE A 38 7.79 -9.46 11.09
CA PHE A 38 8.25 -10.62 10.34
C PHE A 38 8.70 -10.26 8.92
N GLY A 39 8.41 -9.05 8.43
CA GLY A 39 8.76 -8.59 7.08
C GLY A 39 8.27 -9.56 5.99
N LEU A 40 7.11 -10.20 6.19
CA LEU A 40 6.63 -11.26 5.30
C LEU A 40 6.11 -10.69 3.98
N LEU A 41 5.74 -9.40 3.99
CA LEU A 41 5.25 -8.67 2.84
C LEU A 41 6.22 -7.55 2.47
N VAL A 42 6.31 -7.29 1.16
CA VAL A 42 7.05 -6.15 0.67
C VAL A 42 6.35 -4.90 1.17
N THR A 43 7.10 -4.05 1.89
CA THR A 43 6.64 -2.73 2.32
C THR A 43 7.10 -1.69 1.29
N PRO A 44 6.24 -1.30 0.34
CA PRO A 44 6.62 -0.29 -0.63
C PRO A 44 6.72 1.08 0.04
N HIS A 45 7.68 1.89 -0.40
CA HIS A 45 7.66 3.33 -0.18
C HIS A 45 6.69 3.95 -1.18
N TYR A 46 5.73 4.74 -0.72
CA TYR A 46 4.77 5.38 -1.62
C TYR A 46 4.51 6.83 -1.24
N THR A 47 4.19 7.63 -2.24
CA THR A 47 3.87 9.05 -2.09
C THR A 47 2.38 9.27 -2.32
N LYS A 48 1.80 10.15 -1.51
CA LYS A 48 0.42 10.62 -1.69
C LYS A 48 0.44 12.02 -2.27
N GLY A 49 -0.42 12.26 -3.24
CA GLY A 49 -0.65 13.57 -3.81
C GLY A 49 -1.93 14.22 -3.28
N LEU A 50 -2.52 15.07 -4.12
CA LEU A 50 -3.76 15.77 -3.84
C LEU A 50 -4.87 14.80 -3.41
N ASN A 51 -5.65 15.20 -2.40
CA ASN A 51 -6.76 14.40 -1.85
C ASN A 51 -6.33 13.04 -1.27
N GLY A 52 -5.05 12.86 -0.94
CA GLY A 52 -4.54 11.63 -0.30
C GLY A 52 -4.44 10.42 -1.22
N ARG A 53 -4.56 10.62 -2.55
CA ARG A 53 -4.41 9.57 -3.56
C ARG A 53 -2.95 9.16 -3.70
N VAL A 54 -2.68 7.89 -4.00
CA VAL A 54 -1.32 7.42 -4.30
C VAL A 54 -0.85 7.96 -5.65
N GLU A 55 0.37 8.49 -5.75
CA GLU A 55 0.93 8.99 -7.02
C GLU A 55 2.14 8.17 -7.49
N ARG A 56 2.93 7.64 -6.55
CA ARG A 56 4.07 6.78 -6.87
C ARG A 56 4.27 5.71 -5.81
N VAL A 57 4.61 4.50 -6.23
CA VAL A 57 4.93 3.35 -5.37
C VAL A 57 6.27 2.80 -5.81
N GLN A 58 7.20 2.64 -4.87
CA GLN A 58 8.54 2.11 -5.11
C GLN A 58 8.80 0.98 -4.14
N ALA A 59 9.37 -0.12 -4.63
CA ALA A 59 9.69 -1.26 -3.78
C ALA A 59 10.95 -1.97 -4.25
N THR A 60 11.67 -2.55 -3.30
CA THR A 60 12.67 -3.59 -3.59
C THR A 60 12.03 -4.92 -3.27
N ILE A 61 12.11 -5.86 -4.21
CA ILE A 61 11.48 -7.17 -4.15
C ILE A 61 12.60 -8.20 -4.28
N THR A 62 12.65 -9.12 -3.34
CA THR A 62 13.55 -10.27 -3.37
C THR A 62 12.81 -11.49 -3.88
N LYS A 63 13.56 -12.52 -4.28
CA LYS A 63 13.01 -13.82 -4.66
C LYS A 63 12.13 -14.41 -3.56
N ASP A 64 12.47 -14.18 -2.29
CA ASP A 64 11.72 -14.70 -1.16
C ASP A 64 10.38 -13.99 -0.96
N ASP A 65 10.20 -12.78 -1.48
CA ASP A 65 8.95 -12.04 -1.38
C ASP A 65 7.88 -12.52 -2.37
N LEU A 66 8.32 -13.19 -3.44
CA LEU A 66 7.44 -13.61 -4.53
C LEU A 66 6.38 -14.59 -4.03
N GLY A 67 5.12 -14.29 -4.35
CA GLY A 67 3.97 -15.13 -3.98
C GLY A 67 3.51 -15.01 -2.52
N LYS A 68 4.20 -14.23 -1.68
CA LYS A 68 3.79 -13.99 -0.28
C LYS A 68 2.67 -12.97 -0.11
N GLY A 69 2.34 -12.22 -1.16
CA GLY A 69 1.34 -11.15 -1.10
C GLY A 69 -0.06 -11.62 -0.70
N THR A 70 -0.86 -10.69 -0.20
CA THR A 70 -2.22 -10.96 0.29
C THR A 70 -3.29 -10.47 -0.68
N ALA A 71 -4.48 -11.08 -0.65
CA ALA A 71 -5.61 -10.61 -1.45
C ALA A 71 -6.25 -9.36 -0.84
N THR A 72 -7.03 -8.61 -1.64
CA THR A 72 -7.85 -7.53 -1.08
C THR A 72 -8.96 -8.09 -0.19
N ASN A 73 -9.35 -7.30 0.81
CA ASN A 73 -10.35 -7.67 1.82
C ASN A 73 -11.51 -6.64 1.82
N PRO A 74 -12.61 -6.91 2.54
CA PRO A 74 -13.74 -5.98 2.58
C PRO A 74 -13.36 -4.55 2.98
N SER A 75 -12.44 -4.39 3.94
CA SER A 75 -11.99 -3.09 4.43
C SER A 75 -11.19 -2.31 3.38
N SER A 76 -10.27 -2.97 2.66
CA SER A 76 -9.50 -2.32 1.59
C SER A 76 -10.36 -1.99 0.37
N ARG A 77 -11.38 -2.81 0.06
CA ARG A 77 -12.40 -2.46 -0.96
C ARG A 77 -13.20 -1.22 -0.55
N LEU A 78 -13.61 -1.13 0.71
CA LEU A 78 -14.32 0.05 1.21
C LEU A 78 -13.42 1.30 1.19
N GLU A 79 -12.14 1.17 1.50
CA GLU A 79 -11.17 2.26 1.38
C GLU A 79 -11.07 2.75 -0.07
N ALA A 80 -10.89 1.86 -1.05
CA ALA A 80 -10.86 2.24 -2.45
C ALA A 80 -12.15 2.96 -2.89
N GLN A 81 -13.32 2.48 -2.45
CA GLN A 81 -14.60 3.15 -2.71
C GLN A 81 -14.69 4.54 -2.10
N ARG A 82 -14.17 4.72 -0.87
CA ARG A 82 -14.10 6.03 -0.19
C ARG A 82 -13.14 6.97 -0.91
N MET A 83 -11.96 6.49 -1.30
CA MET A 83 -10.99 7.27 -2.09
C MET A 83 -11.62 7.76 -3.39
N ALA A 84 -12.31 6.88 -4.12
CA ALA A 84 -12.99 7.24 -5.38
C ALA A 84 -14.28 8.05 -5.19
N ASN A 85 -14.84 8.10 -3.97
CA ASN A 85 -16.22 8.51 -3.73
C ASN A 85 -17.23 7.78 -4.65
N CYS A 86 -17.03 6.47 -4.86
CA CYS A 86 -17.83 5.67 -5.79
C CYS A 86 -17.89 4.21 -5.33
N LYS A 87 -19.10 3.63 -5.25
CA LYS A 87 -19.27 2.22 -4.85
C LYS A 87 -18.93 1.21 -5.96
N LYS A 88 -18.83 1.66 -7.21
CA LYS A 88 -18.64 0.80 -8.39
C LYS A 88 -17.16 0.60 -8.77
N VAL A 89 -16.22 0.95 -7.90
CA VAL A 89 -14.78 0.74 -8.15
C VAL A 89 -14.28 -0.54 -7.48
N HIS A 90 -13.15 -1.05 -7.97
CA HIS A 90 -12.42 -2.15 -7.33
C HIS A 90 -11.20 -1.60 -6.56
N ALA A 91 -10.73 -2.37 -5.59
CA ALA A 91 -9.43 -2.14 -4.96
C ALA A 91 -8.35 -2.83 -5.79
N GLY A 92 -7.50 -2.03 -6.43
CA GLY A 92 -6.25 -2.48 -7.03
C GLY A 92 -5.12 -2.42 -5.99
N HIS A 93 -4.20 -3.38 -6.01
CA HIS A 93 -3.03 -3.37 -5.13
C HIS A 93 -1.99 -2.34 -5.59
N PHE A 94 -1.38 -1.60 -4.67
CA PHE A 94 -0.20 -0.76 -4.98
C PHE A 94 0.93 -1.57 -5.60
N LEU A 95 1.20 -2.73 -5.02
CA LEU A 95 2.14 -3.72 -5.53
C LEU A 95 1.40 -5.04 -5.69
N ALA A 96 1.61 -5.71 -6.81
CA ALA A 96 0.92 -6.95 -7.13
C ALA A 96 1.10 -8.04 -6.05
N LYS A 97 0.05 -8.84 -5.85
CA LYS A 97 0.06 -9.95 -4.88
C LYS A 97 1.21 -10.94 -5.16
N ASN A 98 1.46 -11.28 -6.42
CA ASN A 98 2.53 -12.20 -6.80
C ASN A 98 3.94 -11.61 -6.59
N LEU A 99 4.06 -10.29 -6.46
CA LEU A 99 5.28 -9.58 -6.14
C LEU A 99 5.46 -9.33 -4.63
N GLY A 100 4.63 -9.96 -3.78
CA GLY A 100 4.73 -9.82 -2.32
C GLY A 100 3.94 -8.64 -1.76
N GLY A 101 3.12 -7.97 -2.57
CA GLY A 101 2.34 -6.81 -2.13
C GLY A 101 1.14 -7.14 -1.25
N SER A 102 0.84 -6.24 -0.32
CA SER A 102 -0.31 -6.34 0.57
C SER A 102 -1.61 -5.90 -0.13
N GLY A 103 -2.68 -6.68 0.02
CA GLY A 103 -4.05 -6.26 -0.33
C GLY A 103 -4.79 -5.57 0.82
N GLY A 104 -4.08 -5.26 1.91
CA GLY A 104 -4.62 -4.60 3.09
C GLY A 104 -4.98 -3.13 2.89
N VAL A 105 -5.60 -2.55 3.92
CA VAL A 105 -5.89 -1.11 3.98
C VAL A 105 -4.58 -0.32 3.91
N GLY A 106 -4.57 0.80 3.18
CA GLY A 106 -3.41 1.64 2.96
C GLY A 106 -2.45 1.16 1.87
N HIS A 107 -2.72 0.00 1.25
CA HIS A 107 -1.92 -0.58 0.17
C HIS A 107 -2.72 -0.79 -1.12
N VAL A 108 -3.85 -0.10 -1.24
CA VAL A 108 -4.76 -0.21 -2.39
C VAL A 108 -5.14 1.15 -2.95
N PHE A 109 -5.45 1.16 -4.24
CA PHE A 109 -5.95 2.33 -4.97
C PHE A 109 -7.30 2.00 -5.66
N PRO A 110 -8.13 3.00 -5.94
CA PRO A 110 -9.35 2.78 -6.73
C PRO A 110 -9.01 2.48 -8.18
N GLN A 111 -9.61 1.41 -8.70
CA GLN A 111 -9.44 0.97 -10.09
C GLN A 111 -10.82 0.78 -10.74
N THR A 112 -10.92 1.08 -12.04
CA THR A 112 -12.11 0.75 -12.83
C THR A 112 -12.29 -0.77 -12.88
N PRO A 113 -13.51 -1.30 -12.66
CA PRO A 113 -13.79 -2.70 -12.88
C PRO A 113 -13.39 -3.14 -14.29
N GLY A 114 -12.77 -4.30 -14.41
CA GLY A 114 -12.38 -4.86 -15.72
C GLY A 114 -11.13 -4.26 -16.36
N ILE A 115 -10.47 -3.23 -15.80
CA ILE A 115 -9.15 -2.75 -16.29
C ILE A 115 -8.02 -3.70 -15.88
N ASN A 116 -8.20 -4.50 -14.83
CA ASN A 116 -7.27 -5.56 -14.47
C ASN A 116 -7.39 -6.79 -15.41
N THR A 117 -7.38 -6.54 -16.72
CA THR A 117 -7.31 -7.56 -17.76
C THR A 117 -5.93 -8.22 -17.75
N GLY A 118 -5.83 -9.42 -18.34
CA GLY A 118 -4.67 -10.32 -18.22
C GLY A 118 -3.30 -9.72 -18.57
N GLN A 119 -3.22 -8.56 -19.23
CA GLN A 119 -1.96 -7.91 -19.57
C GLN A 119 -1.18 -7.42 -18.34
N TYR A 120 -1.83 -6.77 -17.37
CA TYR A 120 -1.15 -6.36 -16.13
C TYR A 120 -0.63 -7.57 -15.36
N ARG A 121 -1.45 -8.61 -15.24
CA ARG A 121 -1.04 -9.87 -14.62
C ARG A 121 0.12 -10.54 -15.36
N ALA A 122 0.10 -10.57 -16.70
CA ALA A 122 1.19 -11.13 -17.50
C ALA A 122 2.50 -10.35 -17.29
N PHE A 123 2.41 -9.02 -17.22
CA PHE A 123 3.55 -8.16 -16.96
C PHE A 123 4.10 -8.32 -15.54
N GLU A 124 3.24 -8.37 -14.52
CA GLU A 124 3.63 -8.67 -13.14
C GLU A 124 4.26 -10.08 -13.02
N MET A 125 3.77 -11.07 -13.76
CA MET A 125 4.40 -12.40 -13.84
C MET A 125 5.77 -12.35 -14.50
N HIS A 126 5.95 -11.52 -15.54
CA HIS A 126 7.25 -11.33 -16.17
C HIS A 126 8.26 -10.74 -15.16
N ILE A 127 7.89 -9.67 -14.44
CA ILE A 127 8.74 -9.10 -13.39
C ILE A 127 9.10 -10.16 -12.32
N ALA A 128 8.11 -10.94 -11.87
CA ALA A 128 8.34 -12.00 -10.89
C ALA A 128 9.34 -13.05 -11.40
N ASN A 129 9.30 -13.41 -12.68
CA ASN A 129 10.23 -14.35 -13.29
C ASN A 129 11.65 -13.78 -13.37
N GLU A 130 11.79 -12.52 -13.77
CA GLU A 130 13.08 -11.82 -13.79
C GLU A 130 13.70 -11.77 -12.38
N ILE A 131 12.93 -11.38 -11.36
CA ILE A 131 13.39 -11.38 -9.97
C ILE A 131 13.77 -12.79 -9.50
N ARG A 132 13.00 -13.82 -9.88
CA ARG A 132 13.31 -15.21 -9.52
C ARG A 132 14.66 -15.67 -10.07
N ASN A 133 15.02 -15.21 -11.27
CA ASN A 133 16.27 -15.57 -11.95
C ASN A 133 17.47 -14.77 -11.42
N HIS A 134 17.27 -13.51 -11.05
CA HIS A 134 18.33 -12.58 -10.65
C HIS A 134 18.45 -12.37 -9.12
N GLY A 135 17.54 -12.94 -8.33
CA GLY A 135 17.53 -12.89 -6.87
C GLY A 135 16.80 -11.67 -6.29
N SER A 136 16.89 -10.49 -6.92
CA SER A 136 16.18 -9.28 -6.48
C SER A 136 15.93 -8.31 -7.63
N GLY A 137 14.98 -7.40 -7.45
CA GLY A 137 14.71 -6.30 -8.36
C GLY A 137 14.07 -5.11 -7.65
N LYS A 138 14.11 -3.96 -8.31
CA LYS A 138 13.39 -2.75 -7.88
C LYS A 138 12.23 -2.49 -8.82
N VAL A 139 11.13 -2.00 -8.28
CA VAL A 139 9.98 -1.54 -9.05
C VAL A 139 9.66 -0.11 -8.67
N ASP A 140 9.18 0.64 -9.66
CA ASP A 140 8.72 2.01 -9.56
C ASP A 140 7.45 2.14 -10.40
N ILE A 141 6.35 2.46 -9.74
CA ILE A 141 5.01 2.46 -10.29
C ILE A 141 4.46 3.87 -10.18
N LEU A 142 4.12 4.47 -11.31
CA LEU A 142 3.58 5.83 -11.39
C LEU A 142 2.10 5.77 -11.73
N PHE A 143 1.29 6.43 -10.90
CA PHE A 143 -0.16 6.53 -11.06
C PHE A 143 -0.49 7.85 -11.72
N ASN A 144 -0.94 7.80 -12.98
CA ASN A 144 -1.29 9.00 -13.72
C ASN A 144 -2.76 9.35 -13.52
N TYR A 145 -3.03 10.58 -13.10
CA TYR A 145 -4.37 11.11 -12.88
C TYR A 145 -4.67 12.19 -13.92
N PRO A 146 -5.87 12.16 -14.55
CA PRO A 146 -6.23 13.14 -15.58
C PRO A 146 -6.13 14.60 -15.14
N ASN A 147 -6.40 14.89 -13.86
CA ASN A 147 -6.32 16.23 -13.28
C ASN A 147 -6.26 16.19 -11.75
N ALA A 148 -6.09 17.35 -11.12
CA ALA A 148 -6.04 17.55 -9.66
C ALA A 148 -7.29 17.03 -8.91
N ASN A 149 -8.46 17.06 -9.55
CA ASN A 149 -9.73 16.62 -8.96
C ASN A 149 -10.03 15.14 -9.17
N SER A 150 -9.22 14.46 -10.00
CA SER A 150 -9.40 13.06 -10.31
C SER A 150 -9.04 12.20 -9.09
N LYS A 151 -9.98 11.35 -8.70
CA LYS A 151 -9.84 10.41 -7.57
C LYS A 151 -9.40 9.01 -8.00
N MET A 152 -9.23 8.82 -9.31
CA MET A 152 -8.88 7.53 -9.90
C MET A 152 -7.83 7.75 -11.00
N PRO A 153 -6.78 6.91 -11.05
CA PRO A 153 -5.80 6.97 -12.12
C PRO A 153 -6.43 6.50 -13.44
N ASN A 154 -6.00 7.07 -14.56
CA ASN A 154 -6.38 6.60 -15.90
C ASN A 154 -5.29 5.74 -16.57
N ALA A 155 -4.06 5.79 -16.05
CA ALA A 155 -2.95 4.96 -16.48
C ALA A 155 -2.02 4.65 -15.31
N ILE A 156 -1.36 3.51 -15.39
CA ILE A 156 -0.33 3.06 -14.45
C ILE A 156 0.89 2.69 -15.28
N PHE A 157 2.01 3.33 -14.99
CA PHE A 157 3.28 3.07 -15.64
C PHE A 157 4.18 2.28 -14.69
N TYR A 158 4.71 1.17 -15.18
CA TYR A 158 5.65 0.36 -14.42
C TYR A 158 7.05 0.61 -14.95
N THR A 159 8.00 0.70 -14.04
CA THR A 159 9.42 0.64 -14.34
C THR A 159 10.02 -0.37 -13.38
N TYR A 160 10.87 -1.26 -13.88
CA TYR A 160 11.58 -2.19 -13.01
C TYR A 160 13.05 -2.29 -13.38
N GLU A 161 13.88 -2.59 -12.38
CA GLU A 161 15.31 -2.77 -12.52
C GLU A 161 15.71 -4.13 -11.95
N VAL A 162 16.30 -4.98 -12.78
CA VAL A 162 16.77 -6.33 -12.41
C VAL A 162 18.12 -6.56 -13.08
N GLY A 163 19.09 -7.10 -12.33
CA GLY A 163 20.43 -7.40 -12.87
C GLY A 163 21.16 -6.16 -13.43
N GLY A 164 20.90 -4.98 -12.89
CA GLY A 164 21.48 -3.70 -13.34
C GLY A 164 20.90 -3.16 -14.65
N LYS A 165 19.84 -3.77 -15.19
CA LYS A 165 19.12 -3.29 -16.37
C LYS A 165 17.75 -2.76 -15.98
N ARG A 166 17.36 -1.62 -16.57
CA ARG A 166 16.08 -0.95 -16.33
C ARG A 166 15.14 -1.13 -17.52
N PHE A 167 13.87 -1.39 -17.23
CA PHE A 167 12.79 -1.65 -18.17
C PHE A 167 11.57 -0.78 -17.83
N THR A 168 10.77 -0.43 -18.84
CA THR A 168 9.59 0.45 -18.74
C THR A 168 8.45 -0.08 -19.59
#